data_AF-A0A1H0MBG9-F1
#
_entry.id   AF-A0A1H0MBG9-F1
#
_cell.length_a   1.000
_cell.length_b   1.000
_cell.length_c   1.000
_cell.angle_alpha   90.00
_cell.angle_beta   90.00
_cell.angle_gamma   90.00
#
_symmetry.space_group_name_H-M   'P 1'
#
loop_
_entity.id
_entity.type
_entity.pdbx_description
1 polymer ?
#
loop_
_entity_poly.entity_id
_entity_poly.type
_entity_poly.pdbx_seq_one_letter_code
_entity_poly.pdbx_strand_id
1 'polypeptide(L)'
;MNQFKAWARCRHGAMAVALSALFAASSAAAFQVLPKVSDVDRKISSLGSNPVLDYVGHWFVGTAIPIMKSPVHESITLAAIGCRADRGSEYDCVTIDAVREHRILLYGVRWPDDPPFLLNAKSPPRLKGCDVRVTLRSTSQPLCWWGLFQDAGVQARTKSQTRAPAFGPGDYLLYRSHYGDLQFMHAMGAYDGETAGETVDRMKMWAEFLWGVASGTTPTGVFIRDLGHPELASYFPGDITAMNLFATGIVEVRKDLDKVAMGALLHMVQDSFSQAHAERGQETGAQCGNTGFDKPGRIERFRSYAKQSSALHDEADTPDALSLHSMQISPSAVDVSRTFLTMWNEKRSWVEAGAFFDCVFEPRDRLVEADAGPYVPVPRMRTSVDFSPQ
;
A
#
# COMPACT_ATOMS: atom_id res chain seq x y z
N MET A 1 -72.38 -35.50 24.80
CA MET A 1 -72.52 -36.31 23.58
C MET A 1 -71.14 -36.62 23.03
N ASN A 2 -70.83 -37.92 22.99
CA ASN A 2 -69.75 -38.62 22.28
C ASN A 2 -68.82 -37.78 21.37
N GLN A 3 -67.50 -37.91 21.52
CA GLN A 3 -66.73 -38.85 20.70
C GLN A 3 -65.21 -38.88 20.99
N PHE A 4 -64.72 -40.12 21.11
CA PHE A 4 -63.41 -40.70 20.77
C PHE A 4 -62.13 -40.49 21.61
N LYS A 5 -61.70 -41.63 22.17
CA LYS A 5 -60.36 -42.00 22.61
C LYS A 5 -59.44 -42.30 21.41
N ALA A 6 -58.15 -42.10 21.67
CA ALA A 6 -57.03 -43.05 21.48
C ALA A 6 -55.94 -42.70 20.45
N TRP A 7 -54.76 -42.47 21.04
CA TRP A 7 -53.42 -42.96 20.66
C TRP A 7 -52.77 -42.47 19.36
N ALA A 8 -51.74 -41.64 19.52
CA ALA A 8 -50.50 -41.76 18.75
C ALA A 8 -49.29 -41.40 19.63
N ARG A 9 -48.30 -42.30 19.63
CA ARG A 9 -47.06 -42.28 20.40
C ARG A 9 -46.04 -41.32 19.80
N CYS A 10 -45.16 -40.85 20.68
CA CYS A 10 -43.92 -40.13 20.42
C CYS A 10 -43.13 -40.65 19.20
N ARG A 11 -42.80 -39.74 18.29
CA ARG A 11 -41.50 -39.64 17.61
C ARG A 11 -41.24 -38.14 17.36
N HIS A 12 -40.64 -37.46 18.35
CA HIS A 12 -40.01 -36.16 18.12
C HIS A 12 -38.69 -36.43 17.42
N GLY A 13 -38.73 -36.42 16.09
CA GLY A 13 -37.57 -36.53 15.22
C GLY A 13 -37.61 -35.39 14.22
N ALA A 14 -36.57 -34.58 14.24
CA ALA A 14 -36.17 -33.61 13.21
C ALA A 14 -37.14 -32.46 12.90
N MET A 15 -36.94 -31.32 13.58
CA MET A 15 -37.04 -29.99 12.96
C MET A 15 -36.40 -28.94 13.87
N ALA A 16 -35.08 -28.77 13.79
CA ALA A 16 -34.37 -27.59 14.30
C ALA A 16 -32.91 -27.55 13.82
N VAL A 17 -32.64 -27.69 12.51
CA VAL A 17 -31.33 -27.29 11.96
C VAL A 17 -31.55 -26.82 10.52
N ALA A 18 -31.89 -25.55 10.35
CA ALA A 18 -31.81 -24.86 9.06
C ALA A 18 -31.90 -23.34 9.26
N LEU A 19 -30.96 -22.76 10.01
CA LEU A 19 -30.74 -21.30 10.08
C LEU A 19 -29.38 -21.02 10.74
N SER A 20 -28.30 -21.52 10.12
CA SER A 20 -26.92 -21.27 10.59
C SER A 20 -25.89 -21.36 9.46
N ALA A 21 -26.20 -20.84 8.27
CA ALA A 21 -25.26 -20.86 7.15
C ALA A 21 -25.40 -19.65 6.20
N LEU A 22 -25.64 -18.44 6.76
CA LEU A 22 -25.74 -17.20 5.98
C LEU A 22 -24.88 -16.03 6.49
N PHE A 23 -23.88 -16.29 7.34
CA PHE A 23 -22.93 -15.27 7.82
C PHE A 23 -21.47 -15.64 7.57
N ALA A 24 -21.14 -15.99 6.32
CA ALA A 24 -19.75 -16.13 5.89
C ALA A 24 -19.60 -15.70 4.42
N ALA A 25 -19.89 -14.43 4.16
CA ALA A 25 -19.44 -13.73 2.96
C ALA A 25 -19.29 -12.25 3.31
N SER A 26 -18.35 -11.95 4.21
CA SER A 26 -17.82 -10.60 4.29
C SER A 26 -17.05 -10.35 3.00
N SER A 27 -17.66 -9.58 2.11
CA SER A 27 -17.05 -9.08 0.89
C SER A 27 -15.75 -8.38 1.25
N ALA A 28 -14.64 -8.92 0.75
CA ALA A 28 -13.31 -8.37 0.92
C ALA A 28 -13.25 -6.96 0.34
N ALA A 29 -12.64 -6.03 1.07
CA ALA A 29 -12.53 -4.62 0.73
C ALA A 29 -11.17 -4.12 1.26
N ALA A 30 -10.34 -3.47 0.43
CA ALA A 30 -9.08 -2.85 0.87
C ALA A 30 -8.63 -1.57 0.05
N PHE A 31 -7.38 -1.04 0.06
CA PHE A 31 -6.98 0.39 -0.29
C PHE A 31 -5.83 0.69 -1.35
N GLN A 32 -6.01 1.31 -2.55
CA GLN A 32 -4.93 1.67 -3.55
C GLN A 32 -4.66 3.16 -3.67
N VAL A 33 -3.45 3.51 -4.13
CA VAL A 33 -3.22 4.66 -5.01
C VAL A 33 -2.36 4.30 -6.23
N LEU A 34 -2.80 4.75 -7.42
CA LEU A 34 -1.86 5.28 -8.40
C LEU A 34 -2.04 6.80 -8.39
N PRO A 35 -0.98 7.59 -8.59
CA PRO A 35 -1.11 9.03 -8.67
C PRO A 35 -2.17 9.36 -9.71
N LYS A 36 -3.33 9.85 -9.27
CA LYS A 36 -4.16 10.67 -10.15
C LYS A 36 -3.25 11.84 -10.46
N VAL A 37 -2.83 11.98 -11.71
CA VAL A 37 -2.51 13.33 -12.20
C VAL A 37 -3.83 14.05 -12.09
N SER A 38 -4.10 14.61 -10.92
CA SER A 38 -5.25 15.46 -10.72
C SER A 38 -5.21 16.47 -11.86
N ASP A 39 -6.36 16.84 -12.39
CA ASP A 39 -6.45 17.91 -13.39
C ASP A 39 -5.67 19.18 -12.95
N VAL A 40 -5.39 19.28 -11.65
CA VAL A 40 -4.49 20.21 -10.95
C VAL A 40 -3.02 19.93 -11.20
N ASP A 41 -2.48 18.72 -10.96
CA ASP A 41 -1.09 18.40 -11.29
C ASP A 41 -0.85 18.53 -12.81
N ARG A 42 -1.87 18.27 -13.64
CA ARG A 42 -1.86 18.53 -15.09
C ARG A 42 -1.91 20.02 -15.44
N LYS A 43 -2.65 20.84 -14.68
CA LYS A 43 -2.70 22.31 -14.84
C LYS A 43 -1.50 23.04 -14.23
N ILE A 44 -0.86 22.47 -13.22
CA ILE A 44 0.31 23.05 -12.54
C ILE A 44 1.58 22.72 -13.33
N SER A 45 1.68 21.51 -13.89
CA SER A 45 2.79 21.14 -14.80
C SER A 45 2.77 21.90 -16.13
N SER A 46 1.58 22.28 -16.63
CA SER A 46 1.44 23.10 -17.85
C SER A 46 1.71 24.60 -17.66
N LEU A 47 1.88 25.09 -16.42
CA LEU A 47 2.22 26.49 -16.17
C LEU A 47 3.72 26.81 -16.39
N GLY A 48 4.54 25.82 -16.79
CA GLY A 48 6.00 25.95 -16.83
C GLY A 48 6.68 25.80 -18.20
N SER A 49 6.03 25.27 -19.25
CA SER A 49 6.76 24.98 -20.51
C SER A 49 5.88 24.89 -21.76
N ASN A 50 5.99 25.93 -22.60
CA ASN A 50 5.63 26.05 -24.02
C ASN A 50 4.17 25.69 -24.45
N PRO A 51 3.28 26.69 -24.62
CA PRO A 51 1.83 26.51 -24.81
C PRO A 51 1.40 25.87 -26.14
N VAL A 52 2.29 25.69 -27.12
CA VAL A 52 1.93 25.16 -28.45
C VAL A 52 2.03 23.63 -28.52
N LEU A 53 2.88 23.00 -27.71
CA LEU A 53 3.01 21.54 -27.64
C LEU A 53 1.91 20.90 -26.80
N ASP A 54 1.39 21.63 -25.82
CA ASP A 54 0.29 21.19 -24.94
C ASP A 54 -1.00 20.94 -25.73
N TYR A 55 -1.38 21.83 -26.65
CA TYR A 55 -2.69 21.73 -27.34
C TYR A 55 -2.84 20.45 -28.17
N VAL A 56 -1.75 19.94 -28.76
CA VAL A 56 -1.78 18.71 -29.59
C VAL A 56 -1.65 17.44 -28.73
N GLY A 57 -0.93 17.52 -27.60
CA GLY A 57 -0.83 16.42 -26.62
C GLY A 57 -2.14 16.18 -25.86
N HIS A 58 -2.93 17.23 -25.61
CA HIS A 58 -4.19 17.16 -24.86
C HIS A 58 -5.27 16.27 -25.51
N TRP A 59 -5.27 16.11 -26.83
CA TRP A 59 -6.29 15.31 -27.52
C TRP A 59 -5.92 13.82 -27.63
N PHE A 60 -4.62 13.50 -27.79
CA PHE A 60 -4.17 12.12 -27.98
C PHE A 60 -4.08 11.30 -26.67
N VAL A 61 -3.96 11.94 -25.51
CA VAL A 61 -3.90 11.23 -24.21
C VAL A 61 -5.29 10.74 -23.77
N GLY A 62 -6.37 11.36 -24.26
CA GLY A 62 -7.75 10.92 -23.97
C GLY A 62 -8.13 9.55 -24.54
N THR A 63 -7.31 8.97 -25.42
CA THR A 63 -7.55 7.68 -26.07
C THR A 63 -6.45 6.64 -25.83
N ALA A 64 -5.42 6.94 -25.02
CA ALA A 64 -4.28 6.06 -24.78
C ALA A 64 -4.14 5.69 -23.29
N ILE A 65 -4.81 4.60 -22.93
CA ILE A 65 -4.73 3.80 -21.69
C ILE A 65 -5.26 4.46 -20.40
N PRO A 66 -6.39 4.00 -19.85
CA PRO A 66 -6.90 4.45 -18.55
C PRO A 66 -6.03 3.87 -17.43
N ILE A 67 -4.88 4.50 -17.15
CA ILE A 67 -4.02 4.19 -15.99
C ILE A 67 -4.24 5.28 -14.93
N MET A 68 -5.48 5.46 -14.48
CA MET A 68 -5.82 6.41 -13.42
C MET A 68 -6.69 5.70 -12.39
N LYS A 69 -6.16 5.54 -11.18
CA LYS A 69 -6.84 4.91 -10.05
C LYS A 69 -7.10 5.91 -8.92
N SER A 70 -7.77 5.46 -7.87
CA SER A 70 -8.35 6.31 -6.81
C SER A 70 -7.28 6.85 -5.82
N PRO A 71 -7.42 8.07 -5.28
CA PRO A 71 -6.49 8.71 -4.34
C PRO A 71 -6.79 8.34 -2.88
N VAL A 72 -6.79 7.04 -2.55
CA VAL A 72 -7.18 6.53 -1.23
C VAL A 72 -6.19 6.99 -0.15
N HIS A 73 -4.88 6.84 -0.35
CA HIS A 73 -3.87 7.28 0.62
C HIS A 73 -3.86 8.79 0.81
N GLU A 74 -4.06 9.58 -0.25
CA GLU A 74 -4.22 11.02 -0.12
C GLU A 74 -5.47 11.37 0.67
N SER A 75 -6.58 10.66 0.47
CA SER A 75 -7.81 10.89 1.23
C SER A 75 -7.63 10.60 2.73
N ILE A 76 -6.97 9.49 3.09
CA ILE A 76 -6.64 9.15 4.48
C ILE A 76 -5.72 10.20 5.08
N THR A 77 -4.70 10.60 4.34
CA THR A 77 -3.71 11.59 4.79
C THR A 77 -4.35 12.95 5.03
N LEU A 78 -5.19 13.42 4.11
CA LEU A 78 -5.88 14.71 4.25
C LEU A 78 -6.90 14.68 5.40
N ALA A 79 -7.62 13.58 5.58
CA ALA A 79 -8.49 13.37 6.74
C ALA A 79 -7.69 13.34 8.07
N ALA A 80 -6.46 12.79 8.05
CA ALA A 80 -5.58 12.77 9.21
C ALA A 80 -5.05 14.17 9.57
N ILE A 81 -4.72 15.00 8.58
CA ILE A 81 -4.19 16.37 8.78
C ILE A 81 -5.25 17.35 9.32
N GLY A 82 -6.54 17.11 9.03
CA GLY A 82 -7.61 17.92 9.61
C GLY A 82 -8.80 18.18 8.70
N CYS A 83 -8.86 17.59 7.51
CA CYS A 83 -10.10 17.59 6.74
C CYS A 83 -11.21 16.90 7.55
N ARG A 84 -12.36 17.57 7.64
CA ARG A 84 -13.56 17.08 8.33
C ARG A 84 -14.53 16.49 7.31
N ALA A 85 -14.25 15.27 6.86
CA ALA A 85 -15.25 14.44 6.21
C ALA A 85 -15.94 13.54 7.24
N ASP A 86 -17.19 13.17 6.99
CA ASP A 86 -17.84 12.11 7.75
C ASP A 86 -17.09 10.78 7.56
N ARG A 87 -17.13 9.91 8.56
CA ARG A 87 -16.52 8.56 8.46
C ARG A 87 -17.14 7.83 7.27
N GLY A 88 -16.29 7.31 6.39
CA GLY A 88 -16.72 6.68 5.16
C GLY A 88 -16.77 7.61 3.94
N SER A 89 -16.56 8.90 4.12
CA SER A 89 -16.56 9.91 3.03
C SER A 89 -15.19 10.59 2.89
N GLU A 90 -14.11 9.95 3.32
CA GLU A 90 -12.76 10.53 3.33
C GLU A 90 -12.32 11.01 1.93
N TYR A 91 -12.83 10.41 0.86
CA TYR A 91 -12.57 10.85 -0.51
C TYR A 91 -12.95 12.33 -0.76
N ASP A 92 -13.93 12.87 -0.03
CA ASP A 92 -14.34 14.28 -0.13
C ASP A 92 -13.22 15.23 0.33
N CYS A 93 -12.23 14.74 1.07
CA CYS A 93 -11.06 15.50 1.46
C CYS A 93 -10.13 15.84 0.29
N VAL A 94 -10.20 15.10 -0.82
CA VAL A 94 -9.30 15.28 -1.96
C VAL A 94 -9.78 16.42 -2.86
N THR A 95 -9.51 17.65 -2.41
CA THR A 95 -9.78 18.87 -3.18
C THR A 95 -8.53 19.42 -3.85
N ILE A 96 -8.71 20.26 -4.87
CA ILE A 96 -7.62 20.94 -5.58
C ILE A 96 -6.72 21.72 -4.61
N ASP A 97 -7.35 22.48 -3.71
CA ASP A 97 -6.65 23.34 -2.78
C ASP A 97 -5.90 22.52 -1.72
N ALA A 98 -6.54 21.47 -1.17
CA ALA A 98 -5.90 20.58 -0.20
C ALA A 98 -4.69 19.85 -0.81
N VAL A 99 -4.81 19.35 -2.05
CA VAL A 99 -3.70 18.70 -2.75
C VAL A 99 -2.57 19.69 -2.99
N ARG A 100 -2.87 20.92 -3.39
CA ARG A 100 -1.87 21.97 -3.62
C ARG A 100 -1.15 22.37 -2.33
N GLU A 101 -1.88 22.51 -1.24
CA GLU A 101 -1.37 22.87 0.08
C GLU A 101 -0.44 21.78 0.64
N HIS A 102 -0.83 20.52 0.54
CA HIS A 102 -0.10 19.39 1.12
C HIS A 102 0.75 18.61 0.11
N ARG A 103 1.00 19.18 -1.08
CA ARG A 103 1.60 18.48 -2.24
C ARG A 103 2.86 17.67 -1.97
N ILE A 104 3.73 18.13 -1.06
CA ILE A 104 5.01 17.45 -0.77
C ILE A 104 4.81 16.26 0.16
N LEU A 105 3.93 16.40 1.16
CA LEU A 105 3.56 15.28 2.01
C LEU A 105 2.83 14.21 1.19
N LEU A 106 1.88 14.62 0.33
CA LEU A 106 1.19 13.72 -0.60
C LEU A 106 2.11 13.12 -1.68
N TYR A 107 3.20 13.81 -2.03
CA TYR A 107 4.26 13.20 -2.85
C TYR A 107 4.95 12.06 -2.10
N GLY A 108 5.30 12.27 -0.82
CA GLY A 108 5.86 11.22 0.04
C GLY A 108 4.92 10.03 0.20
N VAL A 109 3.62 10.29 0.37
CA VAL A 109 2.58 9.25 0.41
C VAL A 109 2.60 8.41 -0.86
N ARG A 110 2.65 9.03 -2.05
CA ARG A 110 2.68 8.29 -3.33
C ARG A 110 4.04 7.62 -3.63
N TRP A 111 5.09 7.95 -2.88
CA TRP A 111 6.45 7.59 -3.24
C TRP A 111 6.71 6.07 -3.24
N PRO A 112 6.20 5.26 -2.29
CA PRO A 112 6.39 3.81 -2.32
C PRO A 112 5.80 3.12 -3.57
N ASP A 113 4.65 3.60 -4.05
CA ASP A 113 3.97 3.10 -5.26
C ASP A 113 4.65 3.55 -6.56
N ASP A 114 5.14 4.79 -6.61
CA ASP A 114 5.78 5.36 -7.80
C ASP A 114 7.15 5.97 -7.50
N PRO A 115 8.11 5.18 -6.98
CA PRO A 115 9.39 5.71 -6.59
C PRO A 115 10.18 6.09 -7.85
N PRO A 116 10.78 7.29 -7.93
CA PRO A 116 11.54 7.70 -9.09
C PRO A 116 12.87 6.95 -9.18
N PHE A 117 13.22 6.49 -10.38
CA PHE A 117 14.53 5.90 -10.65
C PHE A 117 15.00 6.15 -12.08
N LEU A 118 16.29 5.99 -12.31
CA LEU A 118 16.87 6.06 -13.65
C LEU A 118 16.89 4.68 -14.30
N LEU A 119 16.52 4.62 -15.57
CA LEU A 119 16.70 3.41 -16.37
C LEU A 119 18.18 3.19 -16.69
N ASN A 120 18.60 1.94 -16.83
CA ASN A 120 19.98 1.63 -17.15
C ASN A 120 20.29 1.97 -18.61
N ALA A 121 21.08 3.02 -18.84
CA ALA A 121 21.46 3.45 -20.20
C ALA A 121 22.34 2.43 -20.94
N LYS A 122 23.08 1.57 -20.23
CA LYS A 122 23.93 0.52 -20.84
C LYS A 122 23.13 -0.72 -21.22
N SER A 123 22.01 -0.96 -20.55
CA SER A 123 21.12 -2.08 -20.80
C SER A 123 19.66 -1.65 -20.63
N PRO A 124 19.13 -0.84 -21.55
CA PRO A 124 17.77 -0.30 -21.45
C PRO A 124 16.73 -1.43 -21.46
N PRO A 125 15.59 -1.26 -20.75
CA PRO A 125 14.46 -2.17 -20.89
C PRO A 125 14.01 -2.25 -22.35
N ARG A 126 13.78 -3.46 -22.84
CA ARG A 126 13.25 -3.69 -24.21
C ARG A 126 11.73 -3.60 -24.25
N LEU A 127 11.19 -2.54 -23.66
CA LEU A 127 9.77 -2.27 -23.52
C LEU A 127 9.41 -0.97 -24.25
N LYS A 128 8.19 -0.90 -24.78
CA LYS A 128 7.71 0.29 -25.50
C LYS A 128 7.58 1.47 -24.55
N GLY A 129 8.00 2.65 -25.02
CA GLY A 129 7.80 3.92 -24.30
C GLY A 129 8.86 4.22 -23.23
N CYS A 130 9.94 3.45 -23.16
CA CYS A 130 11.06 3.70 -22.26
C CYS A 130 12.12 4.60 -22.89
N ASP A 131 12.42 5.75 -22.27
CA ASP A 131 13.53 6.65 -22.59
C ASP A 131 14.47 6.75 -21.38
N VAL A 132 15.71 6.29 -21.56
CA VAL A 132 16.72 6.25 -20.49
C VAL A 132 17.21 7.63 -20.04
N ARG A 133 16.91 8.69 -20.81
CA ARG A 133 17.28 10.07 -20.47
C ARG A 133 16.29 10.71 -19.51
N VAL A 134 15.10 10.13 -19.38
CA VAL A 134 14.03 10.64 -18.53
C VAL A 134 13.96 9.78 -17.27
N THR A 135 13.85 10.41 -16.10
CA THR A 135 13.58 9.68 -14.86
C THR A 135 12.27 8.91 -15.00
N LEU A 136 12.26 7.63 -14.63
CA LEU A 136 11.05 6.83 -14.70
C LEU A 136 10.14 7.14 -13.52
N ARG A 137 8.90 7.52 -13.84
CA ARG A 137 7.71 7.61 -12.98
C ARG A 137 6.48 7.32 -13.82
N SER A 138 5.40 6.85 -13.22
CA SER A 138 4.10 6.62 -13.87
C SER A 138 3.62 7.85 -14.65
N THR A 139 3.84 9.05 -14.12
CA THR A 139 3.42 10.32 -14.74
C THR A 139 4.31 10.78 -15.90
N SER A 140 5.60 10.44 -15.87
CA SER A 140 6.57 10.86 -16.89
C SER A 140 6.68 9.88 -18.06
N GLN A 141 6.51 8.58 -17.81
CA GLN A 141 6.67 7.50 -18.79
C GLN A 141 5.65 6.36 -18.54
N PRO A 142 4.33 6.63 -18.62
CA PRO A 142 3.28 5.70 -18.18
C PRO A 142 3.32 4.34 -18.88
N LEU A 143 3.62 4.31 -20.18
CA LEU A 143 3.73 3.07 -20.95
C LEU A 143 4.92 2.21 -20.49
N CYS A 144 6.07 2.84 -20.24
CA CYS A 144 7.25 2.14 -19.75
C CYS A 144 7.03 1.64 -18.32
N TRP A 145 6.48 2.49 -17.45
CA TRP A 145 6.17 2.14 -16.06
C TRP A 145 5.25 0.93 -16.00
N TRP A 146 4.14 0.96 -16.75
CA TRP A 146 3.20 -0.17 -16.80
C TRP A 146 3.85 -1.44 -17.34
N GLY A 147 4.61 -1.33 -18.43
CA GLY A 147 5.34 -2.47 -18.99
C GLY A 147 6.32 -3.08 -17.98
N LEU A 148 7.04 -2.23 -17.25
CA LEU A 148 7.98 -2.64 -16.22
C LEU A 148 7.26 -3.31 -15.04
N PHE A 149 6.15 -2.74 -14.56
CA PHE A 149 5.34 -3.32 -13.49
C PHE A 149 4.80 -4.71 -13.85
N GLN A 150 4.28 -4.87 -15.07
CA GLN A 150 3.78 -6.17 -15.55
C GLN A 150 4.91 -7.19 -15.71
N ASP A 151 6.06 -6.78 -16.26
CA ASP A 151 7.24 -7.63 -16.39
C ASP A 151 7.73 -8.12 -15.02
N ALA A 152 7.81 -7.22 -14.02
CA ALA A 152 8.15 -7.56 -12.65
C ALA A 152 7.20 -8.61 -12.08
N GLY A 153 5.88 -8.42 -12.24
CA GLY A 153 4.88 -9.37 -11.76
C GLY A 153 4.96 -10.75 -12.41
N VAL A 154 5.27 -10.84 -13.70
CA VAL A 154 5.49 -12.12 -14.39
C VAL A 154 6.72 -12.85 -13.84
N GLN A 155 7.84 -12.13 -13.68
CA GLN A 155 9.06 -12.69 -13.13
C GLN A 155 8.89 -13.11 -11.66
N ALA A 156 8.22 -12.30 -10.85
CA ALA A 156 7.96 -12.57 -9.44
C ALA A 156 7.08 -13.82 -9.26
N ARG A 157 6.01 -13.96 -10.06
CA ARG A 157 5.19 -15.20 -10.08
C ARG A 157 6.03 -16.43 -10.38
N THR A 158 6.94 -16.34 -11.34
CA THR A 158 7.83 -17.45 -11.73
C THR A 158 8.79 -17.82 -10.61
N LYS A 159 9.31 -16.82 -9.87
CA LYS A 159 10.22 -17.00 -8.74
C LYS A 159 9.51 -17.29 -7.42
N SER A 160 8.18 -17.20 -7.35
CA SER A 160 7.39 -17.27 -6.10
C SER A 160 7.49 -18.58 -5.30
N GLN A 161 8.15 -19.61 -5.85
CA GLN A 161 8.45 -20.87 -5.16
C GLN A 161 9.77 -20.82 -4.39
N THR A 162 10.65 -19.87 -4.71
CA THR A 162 11.84 -19.61 -3.90
C THR A 162 11.37 -18.80 -2.69
N ARG A 163 11.54 -19.33 -1.47
CA ARG A 163 11.30 -18.62 -0.20
C ARG A 163 12.33 -17.49 -0.02
N ALA A 164 12.34 -16.55 -0.96
CA ALA A 164 13.26 -15.44 -1.09
C ALA A 164 12.62 -14.35 -1.98
N PRO A 165 12.99 -13.08 -1.81
CA PRO A 165 12.48 -11.99 -2.65
C PRO A 165 12.85 -12.20 -4.12
N ALA A 166 11.95 -11.86 -5.04
CA ALA A 166 12.19 -12.02 -6.47
C ALA A 166 13.23 -11.02 -7.04
N PHE A 167 13.36 -9.88 -6.37
CA PHE A 167 14.22 -8.75 -6.73
C PHE A 167 14.91 -8.20 -5.49
N GLY A 168 16.12 -7.67 -5.69
CA GLY A 168 16.98 -7.16 -4.62
C GLY A 168 17.90 -6.04 -5.08
N PRO A 169 18.97 -5.73 -4.32
CA PRO A 169 19.88 -4.65 -4.67
C PRO A 169 20.45 -4.80 -6.09
N GLY A 170 20.33 -3.74 -6.89
CA GLY A 170 20.72 -3.72 -8.30
C GLY A 170 19.53 -3.78 -9.28
N ASP A 171 18.38 -4.27 -8.83
CA ASP A 171 17.12 -4.20 -9.60
C ASP A 171 16.49 -2.80 -9.51
N TYR A 172 15.55 -2.52 -10.41
CA TYR A 172 14.80 -1.27 -10.43
C TYR A 172 13.96 -1.10 -9.16
N LEU A 173 13.86 0.14 -8.67
CA LEU A 173 13.17 0.44 -7.40
C LEU A 173 11.69 0.01 -7.43
N LEU A 174 11.01 0.19 -8.57
CA LEU A 174 9.66 -0.31 -8.80
C LEU A 174 9.54 -1.84 -8.64
N TYR A 175 10.55 -2.61 -9.07
CA TYR A 175 10.54 -4.07 -8.96
C TYR A 175 10.70 -4.49 -7.51
N ARG A 176 11.61 -3.81 -6.81
CA ARG A 176 11.94 -4.09 -5.41
C ARG A 176 10.82 -3.72 -4.46
N SER A 177 10.20 -2.55 -4.61
CA SER A 177 9.13 -2.09 -3.71
C SER A 177 7.87 -2.94 -3.85
N HIS A 178 7.50 -3.34 -5.07
CA HIS A 178 6.24 -4.09 -5.27
C HIS A 178 6.40 -5.60 -5.22
N TYR A 179 7.54 -6.15 -5.69
CA TYR A 179 7.70 -7.60 -5.87
C TYR A 179 8.98 -8.16 -5.26
N GLY A 180 9.74 -7.35 -4.54
CA GLY A 180 11.07 -7.71 -4.07
C GLY A 180 11.26 -7.46 -2.59
N ASP A 181 12.51 -7.25 -2.25
CA ASP A 181 13.01 -7.14 -0.87
C ASP A 181 12.58 -5.88 -0.14
N LEU A 182 11.93 -4.92 -0.82
CA LEU A 182 11.40 -3.68 -0.24
C LEU A 182 9.88 -3.70 -0.04
N GLN A 183 9.20 -4.84 -0.21
CA GLN A 183 7.74 -4.96 0.00
C GLN A 183 7.27 -4.57 1.41
N PHE A 184 8.16 -4.56 2.41
CA PHE A 184 7.83 -4.03 3.72
C PHE A 184 7.42 -2.53 3.68
N MET A 185 7.78 -1.79 2.62
CA MET A 185 7.30 -0.41 2.41
C MET A 185 5.78 -0.34 2.24
N HIS A 186 5.16 -1.45 1.83
CA HIS A 186 3.71 -1.62 1.67
C HIS A 186 3.10 -2.49 2.78
N ALA A 187 3.80 -2.63 3.92
CA ALA A 187 3.39 -3.54 5.00
C ALA A 187 3.11 -4.98 4.51
N MET A 188 3.95 -5.50 3.61
CA MET A 188 3.86 -6.86 3.08
C MET A 188 5.14 -7.65 3.31
N GLY A 189 5.01 -8.97 3.38
CA GLY A 189 6.14 -9.89 3.35
C GLY A 189 6.78 -9.92 1.96
N ALA A 190 8.12 -9.97 1.90
CA ALA A 190 8.82 -9.91 0.61
C ALA A 190 8.60 -11.15 -0.28
N TYR A 191 8.16 -12.26 0.31
CA TYR A 191 7.85 -13.51 -0.37
C TYR A 191 6.93 -14.38 0.50
N ASP A 192 6.24 -15.35 -0.12
CA ASP A 192 5.44 -16.34 0.60
C ASP A 192 6.33 -17.17 1.54
N GLY A 193 5.95 -17.26 2.81
CA GLY A 193 6.76 -17.96 3.83
C GLY A 193 7.62 -17.04 4.69
N GLU A 194 7.72 -15.73 4.39
CA GLU A 194 8.33 -14.77 5.31
C GLU A 194 7.53 -14.68 6.60
N THR A 195 8.19 -14.70 7.76
CA THR A 195 7.48 -14.65 9.04
C THR A 195 7.00 -13.23 9.38
N ALA A 196 5.89 -13.11 10.09
CA ALA A 196 5.36 -11.82 10.52
C ALA A 196 6.35 -11.03 11.37
N GLY A 197 7.19 -11.71 12.15
CA GLY A 197 8.29 -11.10 12.90
C GLY A 197 9.31 -10.44 11.98
N GLU A 198 9.76 -11.13 10.93
CA GLU A 198 10.70 -10.56 9.96
C GLU A 198 10.13 -9.36 9.22
N THR A 199 8.85 -9.43 8.81
CA THR A 199 8.18 -8.31 8.13
C THR A 199 8.10 -7.09 9.06
N VAL A 200 7.64 -7.25 10.31
CA VAL A 200 7.55 -6.15 11.29
C VAL A 200 8.93 -5.55 11.60
N ASP A 201 9.97 -6.38 11.75
CA ASP A 201 11.31 -5.88 12.04
C ASP A 201 11.84 -5.00 10.89
N ARG A 202 11.57 -5.37 9.64
CA ARG A 202 11.94 -4.57 8.46
C ARG A 202 11.10 -3.30 8.34
N MET A 203 9.79 -3.39 8.59
CA MET A 203 8.93 -2.21 8.65
C MET A 203 9.41 -1.23 9.72
N LYS A 204 9.83 -1.73 10.90
CA LYS A 204 10.34 -0.91 12.00
C LYS A 204 11.66 -0.24 11.65
N MET A 205 12.61 -0.98 11.06
CA MET A 205 13.87 -0.44 10.54
C MET A 205 13.62 0.68 9.52
N TRP A 206 12.67 0.47 8.61
CA TRP A 206 12.30 1.49 7.64
C TRP A 206 11.62 2.71 8.29
N ALA A 207 10.70 2.49 9.23
CA ALA A 207 10.04 3.55 9.98
C ALA A 207 11.03 4.38 10.81
N GLU A 208 12.03 3.76 11.43
CA GLU A 208 13.08 4.47 12.17
C GLU A 208 13.88 5.39 11.26
N PHE A 209 14.30 4.88 10.09
CA PHE A 209 14.99 5.67 9.09
C PHE A 209 14.13 6.85 8.61
N LEU A 210 12.87 6.60 8.24
CA LEU A 210 11.94 7.63 7.79
C LEU A 210 11.66 8.67 8.87
N TRP A 211 11.46 8.24 10.12
CA TRP A 211 11.26 9.13 11.25
C TRP A 211 12.48 10.01 11.50
N GLY A 212 13.68 9.44 11.37
CA GLY A 212 14.93 10.18 11.51
C GLY A 212 15.12 11.22 10.40
N VAL A 213 14.75 10.91 9.16
CA VAL A 213 14.73 11.90 8.07
C VAL A 213 13.67 12.98 8.32
N ALA A 214 12.46 12.58 8.73
CA ALA A 214 11.34 13.46 9.06
C ALA A 214 11.66 14.43 10.21
N SER A 215 12.42 13.96 11.21
CA SER A 215 12.79 14.73 12.40
C SER A 215 14.11 15.51 12.23
N GLY A 216 14.82 15.31 11.12
CA GLY A 216 16.12 15.92 10.86
C GLY A 216 17.28 15.33 11.67
N THR A 217 17.10 14.16 12.30
CA THR A 217 18.15 13.46 13.05
C THR A 217 19.00 12.54 12.15
N THR A 218 18.48 12.15 10.99
CA THR A 218 19.22 11.39 9.97
C THR A 218 19.76 12.32 8.88
N PRO A 219 21.09 12.35 8.65
CA PRO A 219 21.67 13.14 7.55
C PRO A 219 21.17 12.68 6.18
N THR A 220 20.71 13.62 5.35
CA THR A 220 20.13 13.28 4.03
C THR A 220 21.12 13.26 2.88
N GLY A 221 22.31 13.84 3.08
CA GLY A 221 23.40 13.91 2.10
C GLY A 221 24.48 12.83 2.26
N VAL A 222 24.33 11.93 3.25
CA VAL A 222 25.25 10.80 3.48
C VAL A 222 24.67 9.55 2.79
N PHE A 223 25.54 8.66 2.31
CA PHE A 223 25.09 7.39 1.73
C PHE A 223 24.39 6.55 2.80
N ILE A 224 23.27 5.92 2.42
CA ILE A 224 22.43 5.16 3.35
C ILE A 224 23.23 4.04 4.04
N ARG A 225 24.13 3.37 3.30
CA ARG A 225 25.01 2.34 3.86
C ARG A 225 25.96 2.84 4.96
N ASP A 226 26.26 4.13 4.99
CA ASP A 226 27.21 4.75 5.91
C ASP A 226 26.51 5.39 7.13
N LEU A 227 25.18 5.25 7.26
CA LEU A 227 24.40 5.81 8.37
C LEU A 227 24.54 5.03 9.69
N GLY A 228 25.27 3.92 9.69
CA GLY A 228 25.46 3.08 10.88
C GLY A 228 24.29 2.15 11.20
N HIS A 229 23.43 1.85 10.22
CA HIS A 229 22.32 0.91 10.35
C HIS A 229 22.55 -0.30 9.42
N PRO A 230 23.20 -1.39 9.89
CA PRO A 230 23.65 -2.49 9.03
C PRO A 230 22.54 -3.17 8.23
N GLU A 231 21.36 -3.33 8.84
CA GLU A 231 20.19 -3.93 8.17
C GLU A 231 19.72 -3.06 7.01
N LEU A 232 19.53 -1.75 7.23
CA LEU A 232 19.17 -0.80 6.17
C LEU A 232 20.24 -0.77 5.06
N ALA A 233 21.52 -0.84 5.44
CA ALA A 233 22.63 -0.87 4.50
C ALA A 233 22.58 -2.06 3.55
N SER A 234 22.08 -3.22 3.99
CA SER A 234 21.92 -4.39 3.10
C SER A 234 20.89 -4.17 1.98
N TYR A 235 19.88 -3.34 2.22
CA TYR A 235 18.88 -2.98 1.20
C TYR A 235 19.38 -1.88 0.26
N PHE A 236 20.30 -1.04 0.72
CA PHE A 236 20.83 0.09 -0.04
C PHE A 236 22.37 0.12 -0.05
N PRO A 237 23.05 -0.92 -0.60
CA PRO A 237 24.51 -1.02 -0.57
C PRO A 237 25.23 -0.07 -1.55
N GLY A 238 24.49 0.54 -2.48
CA GLY A 238 25.03 1.45 -3.50
C GLY A 238 25.24 2.89 -3.01
N ASP A 239 25.62 3.78 -3.94
CA ASP A 239 25.88 5.20 -3.69
C ASP A 239 24.58 6.03 -3.64
N ILE A 240 23.63 5.60 -2.82
CA ILE A 240 22.33 6.26 -2.65
C ILE A 240 22.27 6.97 -1.31
N THR A 241 21.85 8.24 -1.32
CA THR A 241 21.57 9.05 -0.13
C THR A 241 20.05 9.15 0.05
N ALA A 242 19.57 9.53 1.25
CA ALA A 242 18.13 9.77 1.44
C ALA A 242 17.60 10.85 0.46
N MET A 243 18.40 11.90 0.20
CA MET A 243 18.06 12.91 -0.79
C MET A 243 17.90 12.34 -2.20
N ASN A 244 18.80 11.46 -2.63
CA ASN A 244 18.69 10.84 -3.96
C ASN A 244 17.55 9.83 -4.01
N LEU A 245 17.33 9.06 -2.95
CA LEU A 245 16.21 8.10 -2.88
C LEU A 245 14.86 8.80 -3.06
N PHE A 246 14.64 9.91 -2.35
CA PHE A 246 13.36 10.60 -2.35
C PHE A 246 13.19 11.67 -3.43
N ALA A 247 14.27 12.23 -3.98
CA ALA A 247 14.20 13.40 -4.85
C ALA A 247 14.86 13.19 -6.23
N THR A 248 15.08 11.94 -6.64
CA THR A 248 15.56 11.64 -8.00
C THR A 248 14.58 12.22 -9.03
N GLY A 249 15.10 13.07 -9.92
CA GLY A 249 14.30 13.71 -10.98
C GLY A 249 13.28 14.76 -10.50
N ILE A 250 13.26 15.12 -9.21
CA ILE A 250 12.31 16.10 -8.63
C ILE A 250 13.07 17.02 -7.68
N VAL A 251 13.50 18.17 -8.17
CA VAL A 251 14.37 19.07 -7.40
C VAL A 251 13.59 19.78 -6.29
N GLU A 252 12.31 20.01 -6.50
CA GLU A 252 11.44 20.83 -5.67
C GLU A 252 11.23 20.25 -4.26
N VAL A 253 11.32 18.92 -4.11
CA VAL A 253 11.09 18.23 -2.83
C VAL A 253 12.34 18.13 -1.96
N ARG A 254 13.54 18.44 -2.49
CA ARG A 254 14.83 18.28 -1.78
C ARG A 254 14.92 19.10 -0.49
N LYS A 255 14.25 20.24 -0.44
CA LYS A 255 14.25 21.14 0.72
C LYS A 255 13.22 20.74 1.80
N ASP A 256 12.31 19.84 1.46
CA ASP A 256 11.17 19.42 2.29
C ASP A 256 11.14 17.88 2.42
N LEU A 257 12.33 17.24 2.47
CA LEU A 257 12.46 15.79 2.64
C LEU A 257 11.86 15.27 3.94
N ASP A 258 11.70 16.17 4.92
CA ASP A 258 10.99 15.90 6.17
C ASP A 258 9.55 15.42 5.90
N LYS A 259 8.84 16.14 5.02
CA LYS A 259 7.46 15.81 4.62
C LYS A 259 7.42 14.59 3.71
N VAL A 260 8.41 14.40 2.85
CA VAL A 260 8.46 13.22 1.97
C VAL A 260 8.62 11.95 2.80
N ALA A 261 9.54 11.95 3.76
CA ALA A 261 9.78 10.81 4.63
C ALA A 261 8.57 10.51 5.54
N MET A 262 7.95 11.54 6.10
CA MET A 262 6.69 11.36 6.84
C MET A 262 5.59 10.78 5.95
N GLY A 263 5.43 11.27 4.72
CA GLY A 263 4.45 10.72 3.77
C GLY A 263 4.69 9.25 3.46
N ALA A 264 5.94 8.86 3.22
CA ALA A 264 6.29 7.46 2.97
C ALA A 264 6.04 6.55 4.20
N LEU A 265 6.17 7.08 5.42
CA LEU A 265 5.80 6.38 6.65
C LEU A 265 4.28 6.18 6.71
N LEU A 266 3.52 7.24 6.42
CA LEU A 266 2.06 7.19 6.41
C LEU A 266 1.54 6.20 5.37
N HIS A 267 2.17 6.09 4.19
CA HIS A 267 1.83 5.08 3.19
C HIS A 267 1.88 3.66 3.76
N MET A 268 3.03 3.28 4.34
CA MET A 268 3.20 1.96 4.96
C MET A 268 2.17 1.70 6.09
N VAL A 269 1.88 2.73 6.90
CA VAL A 269 0.84 2.65 7.93
C VAL A 269 -0.52 2.37 7.29
N GLN A 270 -0.87 3.08 6.23
CA GLN A 270 -2.17 2.97 5.56
C GLN A 270 -2.35 1.62 4.88
N ASP A 271 -1.32 1.13 4.18
CA ASP A 271 -1.33 -0.20 3.57
C ASP A 271 -1.56 -1.30 4.60
N SER A 272 -1.05 -1.15 5.82
CA SER A 272 -1.27 -2.15 6.87
C SER A 272 -2.72 -2.31 7.34
N PHE A 273 -3.63 -1.42 6.93
CA PHE A 273 -5.07 -1.54 7.15
C PHE A 273 -5.79 -2.13 5.93
N SER A 274 -5.08 -2.33 4.82
CA SER A 274 -5.58 -2.99 3.64
C SER A 274 -5.51 -4.51 3.77
N GLN A 275 -6.64 -5.22 3.67
CA GLN A 275 -6.70 -6.69 3.69
C GLN A 275 -5.85 -7.37 2.60
N ALA A 276 -5.59 -6.66 1.48
CA ALA A 276 -4.70 -7.11 0.42
C ALA A 276 -3.22 -7.13 0.84
N HIS A 277 -2.87 -6.38 1.88
CA HIS A 277 -1.52 -6.18 2.40
C HIS A 277 -1.32 -6.83 3.77
N ALA A 278 -2.27 -6.66 4.70
CA ALA A 278 -2.24 -7.25 6.03
C ALA A 278 -3.65 -7.59 6.54
N GLU A 279 -3.78 -8.76 7.15
CA GLU A 279 -4.98 -9.18 7.89
C GLU A 279 -4.85 -8.75 9.35
N ARG A 280 -5.88 -8.09 9.87
CA ARG A 280 -5.99 -7.69 11.27
C ARG A 280 -7.13 -8.44 11.95
N GLY A 281 -6.90 -8.77 13.23
CA GLY A 281 -7.94 -9.29 14.10
C GLY A 281 -8.88 -8.17 14.55
N GLN A 282 -9.87 -8.51 15.38
CA GLN A 282 -10.72 -7.51 16.03
C GLN A 282 -9.90 -6.70 17.05
N GLU A 283 -10.14 -5.40 17.12
CA GLU A 283 -9.70 -4.57 18.24
C GLU A 283 -10.28 -5.07 19.57
N THR A 284 -9.53 -4.88 20.65
CA THR A 284 -9.97 -5.29 21.99
C THR A 284 -10.42 -4.11 22.85
N GLY A 285 -10.44 -2.90 22.31
CA GLY A 285 -10.58 -1.65 23.08
C GLY A 285 -9.40 -1.34 24.00
N ALA A 286 -8.27 -2.02 23.83
CA ALA A 286 -7.05 -1.75 24.59
C ALA A 286 -6.40 -0.45 24.10
N GLN A 287 -5.52 0.11 24.92
CA GLN A 287 -4.67 1.25 24.53
C GLN A 287 -3.24 0.80 24.27
N CYS A 288 -2.52 1.61 23.50
CA CYS A 288 -1.10 1.45 23.23
C CYS A 288 -0.25 1.86 24.44
N GLY A 289 -0.22 0.99 25.45
CA GLY A 289 0.50 1.23 26.70
C GLY A 289 0.05 2.54 27.35
N ASN A 290 1.01 3.38 27.73
CA ASN A 290 0.74 4.68 28.36
C ASN A 290 0.62 5.83 27.36
N THR A 291 0.55 5.55 26.04
CA THR A 291 0.46 6.61 25.02
C THR A 291 -0.91 7.30 25.00
N GLY A 292 -1.93 6.66 25.58
CA GLY A 292 -3.31 7.15 25.57
C GLY A 292 -4.02 6.99 24.22
N PHE A 293 -3.37 6.39 23.23
CA PHE A 293 -3.98 6.06 21.93
C PHE A 293 -4.59 4.67 21.95
N ASP A 294 -5.72 4.52 21.28
CA ASP A 294 -6.37 3.22 21.13
C ASP A 294 -5.52 2.27 20.27
N LYS A 295 -5.61 0.98 20.58
CA LYS A 295 -4.86 -0.07 19.92
C LYS A 295 -5.71 -0.71 18.82
N PRO A 296 -5.24 -0.73 17.56
CA PRO A 296 -5.92 -1.48 16.51
C PRO A 296 -5.88 -2.99 16.78
N GLY A 297 -6.71 -3.74 16.07
CA GLY A 297 -6.57 -5.19 16.00
C GLY A 297 -5.14 -5.61 15.65
N ARG A 298 -4.67 -6.68 16.30
CA ARG A 298 -3.33 -7.25 16.06
C ARG A 298 -3.22 -7.74 14.62
N ILE A 299 -2.00 -7.73 14.08
CA ILE A 299 -1.74 -8.33 12.77
C ILE A 299 -1.88 -9.86 12.91
N GLU A 300 -2.85 -10.44 12.23
CA GLU A 300 -3.02 -11.90 12.15
C GLU A 300 -2.08 -12.49 11.12
N ARG A 301 -1.87 -11.79 9.99
CA ARG A 301 -1.01 -12.23 8.89
C ARG A 301 -0.63 -11.07 7.98
N PHE A 302 0.62 -11.02 7.53
CA PHE A 302 1.00 -10.19 6.39
C PHE A 302 0.75 -10.92 5.08
N ARG A 303 0.42 -10.18 4.03
CA ARG A 303 0.31 -10.73 2.69
C ARG A 303 1.63 -10.59 1.94
N SER A 304 1.76 -11.34 0.85
CA SER A 304 2.87 -11.27 -0.11
C SER A 304 2.33 -11.11 -1.53
N TYR A 305 2.89 -10.19 -2.30
CA TYR A 305 2.27 -9.78 -3.58
C TYR A 305 2.55 -10.75 -4.74
N ALA A 306 3.65 -11.51 -4.67
CA ALA A 306 4.18 -12.27 -5.81
C ALA A 306 3.18 -13.23 -6.48
N LYS A 307 2.22 -13.80 -5.74
CA LYS A 307 1.16 -14.67 -6.30
C LYS A 307 -0.22 -14.02 -6.39
N GLN A 308 -0.35 -12.76 -5.97
CA GLN A 308 -1.62 -12.06 -6.06
C GLN A 308 -1.96 -11.68 -7.52
N SER A 309 -3.25 -11.60 -7.78
CA SER A 309 -3.84 -10.98 -8.95
C SER A 309 -3.86 -9.49 -8.72
N SER A 310 -3.21 -8.72 -9.59
CA SER A 310 -3.26 -7.26 -9.49
C SER A 310 -4.69 -6.74 -9.48
N ALA A 311 -5.61 -7.33 -10.25
CA ALA A 311 -7.02 -6.90 -10.25
C ALA A 311 -7.75 -7.15 -8.93
N LEU A 312 -7.52 -8.29 -8.27
CA LEU A 312 -8.17 -8.60 -6.99
C LEU A 312 -7.55 -7.81 -5.84
N HIS A 313 -6.24 -7.60 -5.92
CA HIS A 313 -5.52 -6.69 -5.05
C HIS A 313 -6.16 -5.29 -5.19
N ASP A 314 -6.25 -4.75 -6.41
CA ASP A 314 -6.82 -3.43 -6.73
C ASP A 314 -8.28 -3.22 -6.29
N GLU A 315 -9.13 -4.25 -6.33
CA GLU A 315 -10.53 -4.16 -5.87
C GLU A 315 -10.62 -3.97 -4.37
N ALA A 316 -9.79 -4.73 -3.69
CA ALA A 316 -9.47 -4.49 -2.33
C ALA A 316 -8.50 -3.31 -2.29
N ASP A 317 -8.70 -2.25 -3.08
CA ASP A 317 -7.81 -1.11 -3.15
C ASP A 317 -8.59 0.19 -3.56
N THR A 318 -9.80 0.40 -3.02
CA THR A 318 -10.79 1.40 -3.49
C THR A 318 -11.36 2.35 -2.41
N PRO A 319 -11.95 3.51 -2.79
CA PRO A 319 -12.64 4.39 -1.85
C PRO A 319 -13.80 3.72 -1.12
N ASP A 320 -14.54 2.84 -1.78
CA ASP A 320 -15.65 2.09 -1.18
C ASP A 320 -15.16 1.17 -0.07
N ALA A 321 -14.00 0.57 -0.27
CA ALA A 321 -13.37 -0.28 0.72
C ALA A 321 -12.77 0.49 1.90
N LEU A 322 -12.12 1.63 1.64
CA LEU A 322 -11.76 2.59 2.70
C LEU A 322 -13.00 2.99 3.49
N SER A 323 -14.08 3.28 2.79
CA SER A 323 -15.32 3.72 3.41
C SER A 323 -15.86 2.69 4.40
N LEU A 324 -15.96 1.43 3.95
CA LEU A 324 -16.35 0.30 4.79
C LEU A 324 -15.42 0.12 5.98
N HIS A 325 -14.11 0.16 5.77
CA HIS A 325 -13.14 -0.01 6.85
C HIS A 325 -13.22 1.12 7.88
N SER A 326 -13.25 2.39 7.46
CA SER A 326 -13.39 3.55 8.33
C SER A 326 -14.66 3.52 9.18
N MET A 327 -15.73 2.90 8.68
CA MET A 327 -16.97 2.71 9.42
C MET A 327 -16.92 1.54 10.41
N GLN A 328 -16.11 0.51 10.14
CA GLN A 328 -16.12 -0.76 10.86
C GLN A 328 -15.01 -0.90 11.90
N ILE A 329 -13.87 -0.24 11.71
CA ILE A 329 -12.67 -0.45 12.52
C ILE A 329 -12.28 0.84 13.24
N SER A 330 -11.96 0.70 14.52
CA SER A 330 -11.46 1.80 15.37
C SER A 330 -10.31 1.29 16.24
N PRO A 331 -9.15 1.96 16.27
CA PRO A 331 -8.75 3.08 15.43
C PRO A 331 -8.62 2.69 13.95
N SER A 332 -9.02 3.60 13.06
CA SER A 332 -8.90 3.47 11.60
C SER A 332 -7.50 3.84 11.10
N ALA A 333 -7.22 3.60 9.81
CA ALA A 333 -5.99 4.07 9.16
C ALA A 333 -5.82 5.60 9.28
N VAL A 334 -6.93 6.35 9.26
CA VAL A 334 -6.95 7.81 9.48
C VAL A 334 -6.50 8.15 10.90
N ASP A 335 -7.02 7.43 11.90
CA ASP A 335 -6.72 7.71 13.31
C ASP A 335 -5.26 7.42 13.64
N VAL A 336 -4.72 6.29 13.16
CA VAL A 336 -3.31 5.94 13.35
C VAL A 336 -2.38 6.90 12.58
N SER A 337 -2.73 7.25 11.33
CA SER A 337 -1.98 8.25 10.56
C SER A 337 -1.95 9.61 11.26
N ARG A 338 -3.08 10.03 11.84
CA ARG A 338 -3.19 11.27 12.61
C ARG A 338 -2.29 11.24 13.83
N THR A 339 -2.22 10.12 14.55
CA THR A 339 -1.33 9.99 15.70
C THR A 339 0.15 10.15 15.30
N PHE A 340 0.62 9.51 14.22
CA PHE A 340 2.00 9.72 13.76
C PHE A 340 2.28 11.18 13.38
N LEU A 341 1.35 11.83 12.67
CA LEU A 341 1.46 13.25 12.34
C LEU A 341 1.49 14.14 13.60
N THR A 342 0.65 13.86 14.59
CA THR A 342 0.64 14.57 15.87
C THR A 342 1.98 14.41 16.60
N MET A 343 2.48 13.17 16.71
CA MET A 343 3.77 12.90 17.35
C MET A 343 4.92 13.62 16.64
N TRP A 344 4.90 13.67 15.30
CA TRP A 344 5.90 14.37 14.52
C TRP A 344 5.83 15.89 14.72
N ASN A 345 4.63 16.47 14.70
CA ASN A 345 4.41 17.89 14.95
C ASN A 345 4.80 18.30 16.38
N GLU A 346 4.59 17.42 17.35
CA GLU A 346 5.03 17.57 18.74
C GLU A 346 6.53 17.30 18.94
N LYS A 347 7.25 16.93 17.87
CA LYS A 347 8.69 16.61 17.87
C LYS A 347 9.05 15.49 18.86
N ARG A 348 8.17 14.50 18.97
CA ARG A 348 8.40 13.29 19.76
C ARG A 348 9.61 12.54 19.25
N SER A 349 10.34 11.92 20.17
CA SER A 349 11.51 11.11 19.83
C SER A 349 11.11 9.82 19.12
N TRP A 350 12.04 9.17 18.42
CA TRP A 350 11.81 7.81 17.90
C TRP A 350 11.51 6.80 19.01
N VAL A 351 12.02 7.00 20.23
CA VAL A 351 11.70 6.11 21.36
C VAL A 351 10.19 6.13 21.65
N GLU A 352 9.56 7.31 21.59
CA GLU A 352 8.12 7.45 21.79
C GLU A 352 7.33 6.95 20.57
N ALA A 353 7.70 7.39 19.36
CA ALA A 353 7.02 7.01 18.12
C ALA A 353 7.15 5.50 17.83
N GLY A 354 8.31 4.93 18.12
CA GLY A 354 8.63 3.51 18.00
C GLY A 354 7.82 2.65 18.98
N ALA A 355 7.53 3.14 20.18
CA ALA A 355 6.63 2.44 21.10
C ALA A 355 5.17 2.40 20.59
N PHE A 356 4.71 3.48 19.95
CA PHE A 356 3.42 3.48 19.27
C PHE A 356 3.41 2.56 18.04
N PHE A 357 4.49 2.58 17.24
CA PHE A 357 4.71 1.65 16.13
C PHE A 357 4.59 0.20 16.59
N ASP A 358 5.34 -0.21 17.62
CA ASP A 358 5.34 -1.58 18.15
C ASP A 358 3.95 -2.03 18.58
N CYS A 359 3.13 -1.11 19.09
CA CYS A 359 1.75 -1.41 19.45
C CYS A 359 0.85 -1.61 18.23
N VAL A 360 0.92 -0.72 17.25
CA VAL A 360 0.08 -0.72 16.03
C VAL A 360 0.34 -1.95 15.16
N PHE A 361 1.61 -2.37 15.09
CA PHE A 361 2.07 -3.47 14.25
C PHE A 361 2.34 -4.76 15.04
N GLU A 362 1.82 -4.89 16.25
CA GLU A 362 1.97 -6.12 17.05
C GLU A 362 1.34 -7.31 16.30
N PRO A 363 2.13 -8.32 15.90
CA PRO A 363 1.58 -9.54 15.36
C PRO A 363 1.01 -10.40 16.49
N ARG A 364 -0.10 -11.10 16.21
CA ARG A 364 -0.64 -12.10 17.14
C ARG A 364 0.38 -13.21 17.41
N ASP A 365 1.06 -13.66 16.36
CA ASP A 365 2.15 -14.61 16.41
C ASP A 365 3.21 -14.20 15.38
N ARG A 366 4.45 -14.01 15.84
CA ARG A 366 5.58 -13.60 15.01
C ARG A 366 6.00 -14.68 14.01
N LEU A 367 5.59 -15.93 14.20
CA LEU A 367 5.96 -17.04 13.32
C LEU A 367 4.95 -17.30 12.19
N VAL A 368 3.83 -16.57 12.15
CA VAL A 368 2.88 -16.71 11.04
C VAL A 368 3.55 -16.31 9.74
N GLU A 369 3.55 -17.23 8.78
CA GLU A 369 4.11 -17.02 7.45
C GLU A 369 3.16 -16.17 6.58
N ALA A 370 3.74 -15.26 5.80
CA ALA A 370 3.04 -14.45 4.82
C ALA A 370 2.56 -15.28 3.61
N ASP A 371 1.43 -14.87 3.03
CA ASP A 371 0.85 -15.52 1.85
C ASP A 371 0.11 -14.55 0.93
N ALA A 372 -0.32 -15.02 -0.24
CA ALA A 372 -1.11 -14.21 -1.16
C ALA A 372 -2.57 -13.96 -0.71
N GLY A 373 -3.03 -14.58 0.38
CA GLY A 373 -4.42 -14.52 0.82
C GLY A 373 -5.43 -14.99 -0.25
N PRO A 374 -6.68 -14.48 -0.21
CA PRO A 374 -7.70 -14.81 -1.21
C PRO A 374 -7.48 -14.14 -2.57
N TYR A 375 -6.45 -13.32 -2.72
CA TYR A 375 -6.22 -12.46 -3.90
C TYR A 375 -5.52 -13.20 -5.04
N VAL A 376 -5.68 -14.51 -5.15
CA VAL A 376 -5.07 -15.31 -6.23
C VAL A 376 -6.04 -15.46 -7.41
N PRO A 377 -5.56 -15.51 -8.68
CA PRO A 377 -6.44 -15.78 -9.81
C PRO A 377 -7.16 -17.13 -9.66
N VAL A 378 -8.49 -17.14 -9.81
CA VAL A 378 -9.25 -18.39 -9.85
C VAL A 378 -8.81 -19.19 -11.10
N PRO A 379 -8.45 -20.48 -10.98
CA PRO A 379 -8.15 -21.30 -12.15
C PRO A 379 -9.37 -21.31 -13.06
N ARG A 380 -9.23 -20.87 -14.32
CA ARG A 380 -10.27 -21.10 -15.32
C ARG A 380 -10.46 -22.60 -15.45
N MET A 381 -11.58 -23.14 -14.94
CA MET A 381 -11.99 -24.49 -15.28
C MET A 381 -12.07 -24.54 -16.81
N ARG A 382 -11.27 -25.41 -17.43
CA ARG A 382 -11.46 -25.77 -18.83
C ARG A 382 -12.83 -26.47 -18.92
N THR A 383 -13.86 -25.73 -19.28
CA THR A 383 -15.08 -26.34 -19.81
C THR A 383 -14.75 -26.87 -21.20
N SER A 384 -14.12 -28.04 -21.27
CA SER A 384 -14.16 -28.87 -22.47
C SER A 384 -15.57 -29.47 -22.55
N VAL A 385 -16.52 -28.66 -23.00
CA VAL A 385 -17.75 -29.20 -23.58
C VAL A 385 -17.40 -29.45 -25.04
N ASP A 386 -16.86 -30.63 -25.32
CA ASP A 386 -16.81 -31.15 -26.68
C ASP A 386 -18.27 -31.33 -27.12
N PHE A 387 -18.76 -30.38 -27.91
CA PHE A 387 -19.93 -30.61 -28.74
C PHE A 387 -19.51 -31.59 -29.83
N SER A 388 -19.80 -32.87 -29.62
CA SER A 388 -19.80 -33.87 -30.68
C SER A 388 -21.11 -33.72 -31.46
N PRO A 389 -21.09 -33.29 -32.73
CA PRO A 389 -22.29 -33.35 -33.55
C PRO A 389 -22.52 -34.82 -33.95
N GLN A 390 -23.69 -35.35 -33.61
CA GLN A 390 -24.27 -36.53 -34.28
C GLN A 390 -25.28 -36.05 -35.30
#